data_AF-Q4DR04-F1
#
_entry.id   AF-Q4DR04-F1
#
_cell.length_a   1.000
_cell.length_b   1.000
_cell.length_c   1.000
_cell.angle_alpha   90.00
_cell.angle_beta   90.00
_cell.angle_gamma   90.00
#
_symmetry.space_group_name_H-M   'P 1'
#
loop_
_entity.id
_entity.type
_entity.pdbx_description
1 polymer ?
#
loop_
_entity_poly.entity_id
_entity_poly.type
_entity_poly.pdbx_seq_one_letter_code
_entity_poly.pdbx_strand_id
1 'polypeptide(L)'
;MISLQAFAESAYVYAAPATQDYVQSTVFTPLGFGPSYSSIFAFPPCTTNLRLVGTGTRSLATQAHALAVYLQEDRGFSVKTLHEWGMPYCLSMVPKTEKGGEGKLMAAVTRNFFPGVLGIGFPVVVVNVGCAEAVLRGSDVFAPGVVSFVGSFVAGQEVFVGMYLQPAGASTSAGGGTDRRTLLLCVGAGTALMDRREIIRGRQNGVAVRTNWTPMAQPSKSLLSSMLDEAVATLLKAGAPETSSFFLQNYSSMVAVDVLVQQFSSIDIQREGPLAFLDACAAPGGKASLLLSLLHEKVQGLDSSLGKNDKSSDSVFPTFTLTCCERSKARYKRLLDLLELHFGISIVKRVVRPFCGDVNKLQKTQCDEDVDSMWECEFHGILLDPPCTGMGLRPKLNSHLITPQGIRDSADYQRKLFDSCVKMLRRTGTSVLVYSTCTITLDENEANVLWALNTYPFLRLARAKTNDKRRLCLLGSTNFANGRRFLLEEEIQKAQRRNELLESHTVSTERGDTDEPENPLMILRFMPGLSTMPEEDGVGFFLAVFLCHYHAGEFPKHAEP
;
A
#
# COMPACT_ATOMS: atom_id res chain seq x y z
N MET A 1 -25.89 -19.06 5.71
CA MET A 1 -25.06 -17.92 5.28
C MET A 1 -24.95 -16.98 6.47
N ILE A 2 -23.79 -16.39 6.73
CA ILE A 2 -23.56 -15.45 7.84
C ILE A 2 -23.16 -14.07 7.29
N SER A 3 -23.40 -13.02 8.07
CA SER A 3 -23.01 -11.65 7.73
C SER A 3 -21.52 -11.39 7.99
N LEU A 4 -20.99 -10.32 7.40
CA LEU A 4 -19.63 -9.85 7.69
C LEU A 4 -19.45 -9.48 9.17
N GLN A 5 -20.47 -8.89 9.79
CA GLN A 5 -20.48 -8.58 11.23
C GLN A 5 -20.32 -9.84 12.09
N ALA A 6 -21.12 -10.88 11.82
CA ALA A 6 -21.04 -12.14 12.57
C ALA A 6 -19.69 -12.85 12.36
N PHE A 7 -19.13 -12.78 11.15
CA PHE A 7 -17.78 -13.26 10.88
C PHE A 7 -16.72 -12.46 11.66
N ALA A 8 -16.82 -11.12 11.68
CA ALA A 8 -15.86 -10.26 12.37
C ALA A 8 -15.84 -10.49 13.89
N GLU A 9 -17.01 -10.64 14.51
CA GLU A 9 -17.17 -10.98 15.93
C GLU A 9 -16.52 -12.34 16.27
N SER A 10 -16.51 -13.26 15.31
CA SER A 10 -15.89 -14.58 15.43
C SER A 10 -14.56 -14.69 14.67
N ALA A 11 -13.97 -13.57 14.21
CA ALA A 11 -12.75 -13.60 13.40
C ALA A 11 -11.60 -14.25 14.17
N TYR A 12 -11.62 -14.08 15.49
CA TYR A 12 -10.73 -14.78 16.41
C TYR A 12 -10.84 -16.31 16.26
N VAL A 13 -12.02 -16.87 16.09
CA VAL A 13 -12.20 -18.34 15.95
C VAL A 13 -11.69 -18.88 14.61
N TYR A 14 -11.61 -18.02 13.58
CA TYR A 14 -11.25 -18.45 12.21
C TYR A 14 -9.77 -18.31 11.85
N ALA A 15 -8.91 -17.75 12.70
CA ALA A 15 -7.46 -17.78 12.47
C ALA A 15 -6.78 -18.92 13.24
N ALA A 16 -5.54 -19.25 12.86
CA ALA A 16 -4.77 -20.27 13.57
C ALA A 16 -4.45 -19.78 14.99
N PRO A 17 -4.81 -20.54 16.06
CA PRO A 17 -4.64 -20.08 17.44
C PRO A 17 -3.21 -19.61 17.75
N ALA A 18 -2.21 -20.37 17.31
CA ALA A 18 -0.80 -20.02 17.50
C ALA A 18 -0.43 -18.66 16.86
N THR A 19 -0.98 -18.32 15.70
CA THR A 19 -0.73 -17.04 15.03
C THR A 19 -1.41 -15.89 15.75
N GLN A 20 -2.61 -16.12 16.29
CA GLN A 20 -3.33 -15.10 17.05
C GLN A 20 -2.68 -14.82 18.37
N ASP A 21 -2.32 -15.86 19.13
CA ASP A 21 -1.62 -15.70 20.40
C ASP A 21 -0.29 -14.98 20.17
N TYR A 22 0.39 -15.28 19.05
CA TYR A 22 1.60 -14.59 18.63
C TYR A 22 1.37 -13.10 18.36
N VAL A 23 0.43 -12.73 17.47
CA VAL A 23 0.15 -11.32 17.15
C VAL A 23 -0.44 -10.59 18.36
N GLN A 24 -1.27 -11.25 19.16
CA GLN A 24 -1.83 -10.69 20.38
C GLN A 24 -0.73 -10.35 21.38
N SER A 25 0.23 -11.25 21.61
CA SER A 25 1.31 -11.02 22.58
C SER A 25 2.40 -10.06 22.09
N THR A 26 2.70 -10.05 20.78
CA THR A 26 3.81 -9.26 20.21
C THR A 26 3.40 -7.90 19.67
N VAL A 27 2.12 -7.72 19.30
CA VAL A 27 1.62 -6.51 18.64
C VAL A 27 0.46 -5.90 19.42
N PHE A 28 -0.68 -6.60 19.53
CA PHE A 28 -1.90 -5.99 20.07
C PHE A 28 -1.79 -5.64 21.57
N THR A 29 -1.38 -6.57 22.41
CA THR A 29 -1.24 -6.34 23.86
C THR A 29 -0.23 -5.23 24.15
N PRO A 30 0.98 -5.22 23.54
CA PRO A 30 1.89 -4.10 23.66
C PRO A 30 1.24 -2.77 23.27
N LEU A 31 0.46 -2.73 22.18
CA LEU A 31 -0.27 -1.54 21.69
C LEU A 31 -1.52 -1.18 22.51
N GLY A 32 -1.82 -1.92 23.59
CA GLY A 32 -2.99 -1.67 24.43
C GLY A 32 -4.32 -2.22 23.87
N PHE A 33 -4.26 -3.04 22.82
CA PHE A 33 -5.42 -3.65 22.19
C PHE A 33 -5.73 -5.05 22.77
N GLY A 34 -7.00 -5.30 23.05
CA GLY A 34 -7.49 -6.63 23.42
C GLY A 34 -7.74 -7.56 22.21
N PRO A 35 -8.05 -8.85 22.45
CA PRO A 35 -8.28 -9.84 21.39
C PRO A 35 -9.36 -9.48 20.37
N SER A 36 -10.38 -8.72 20.82
CA SER A 36 -11.48 -8.24 19.97
C SER A 36 -11.02 -7.28 18.88
N TYR A 37 -9.86 -6.64 19.03
CA TYR A 37 -9.33 -5.70 18.04
C TYR A 37 -9.08 -6.37 16.68
N SER A 38 -8.78 -7.67 16.65
CA SER A 38 -8.62 -8.45 15.41
C SER A 38 -9.82 -8.37 14.45
N SER A 39 -11.03 -8.13 14.98
CA SER A 39 -12.26 -8.01 14.19
C SER A 39 -12.24 -6.86 13.18
N ILE A 40 -11.51 -5.77 13.47
CA ILE A 40 -11.44 -4.60 12.58
C ILE A 40 -10.85 -4.94 11.21
N PHE A 41 -9.96 -5.94 11.17
CA PHE A 41 -9.31 -6.35 9.94
C PHE A 41 -10.27 -7.08 8.99
N ALA A 42 -11.39 -7.62 9.47
CA ALA A 42 -12.40 -8.26 8.62
C ALA A 42 -13.15 -7.26 7.74
N PHE A 43 -13.20 -5.98 8.13
CA PHE A 43 -13.88 -4.92 7.38
C PHE A 43 -12.93 -4.20 6.42
N PRO A 44 -13.39 -3.80 5.22
CA PRO A 44 -12.66 -2.84 4.39
C PRO A 44 -12.52 -1.50 5.14
N PRO A 45 -11.52 -0.67 4.79
CA PRO A 45 -11.47 0.73 5.22
C PRO A 45 -12.77 1.46 4.86
N CYS A 46 -13.24 2.38 5.70
CA CYS A 46 -14.45 3.14 5.41
C CYS A 46 -14.26 4.15 4.25
N THR A 47 -13.02 4.42 3.86
CA THR A 47 -12.66 5.28 2.73
C THR A 47 -12.23 4.47 1.50
N THR A 48 -12.67 4.93 0.32
CA THR A 48 -12.06 4.55 -0.96
C THR A 48 -11.22 5.73 -1.44
N ASN A 49 -9.90 5.54 -1.53
CA ASN A 49 -8.98 6.57 -1.96
C ASN A 49 -8.59 6.39 -3.44
N LEU A 50 -8.85 7.42 -4.24
CA LEU A 50 -8.54 7.48 -5.67
C LEU A 50 -7.45 8.53 -5.90
N ARG A 51 -6.28 8.09 -6.33
CA ARG A 51 -5.19 8.97 -6.71
C ARG A 51 -5.26 9.26 -8.21
N LEU A 52 -5.44 10.52 -8.59
CA LEU A 52 -5.35 10.91 -9.99
C LEU A 52 -3.93 10.68 -10.51
N VAL A 53 -3.82 10.37 -11.80
CA VAL A 53 -2.54 10.09 -12.44
C VAL A 53 -2.36 10.99 -13.67
N GLY A 54 -1.13 11.46 -13.85
CA GLY A 54 -0.73 12.27 -14.98
C GLY A 54 0.57 13.00 -14.69
N THR A 55 0.97 13.89 -15.60
CA THR A 55 2.14 14.75 -15.44
C THR A 55 1.76 16.03 -14.67
N GLY A 56 2.51 16.34 -13.61
CA GLY A 56 2.38 17.57 -12.81
C GLY A 56 1.29 17.52 -11.73
N THR A 57 1.70 17.42 -10.46
CA THR A 57 0.74 17.24 -9.35
C THR A 57 -0.08 18.48 -9.03
N ARG A 58 0.38 19.70 -9.38
CA ARG A 58 -0.44 20.93 -9.25
C ARG A 58 -1.69 20.93 -10.14
N SER A 59 -1.53 20.46 -11.37
CA SER A 59 -2.66 20.28 -12.30
C SER A 59 -3.62 19.24 -11.75
N LEU A 60 -3.09 18.09 -11.33
CA LEU A 60 -3.89 17.02 -10.73
C LEU A 60 -4.59 17.46 -9.43
N ALA A 61 -3.97 18.28 -8.59
CA ALA A 61 -4.56 18.84 -7.39
C ALA A 61 -5.75 19.76 -7.72
N THR A 62 -5.60 20.62 -8.73
CA THR A 62 -6.68 21.49 -9.21
C THR A 62 -7.85 20.66 -9.75
N GLN A 63 -7.54 19.63 -10.54
CA GLN A 63 -8.54 18.70 -11.06
C GLN A 63 -9.25 17.93 -9.94
N ALA A 64 -8.51 17.38 -8.98
CA ALA A 64 -9.08 16.68 -7.84
C ALA A 64 -10.00 17.59 -7.01
N HIS A 65 -9.63 18.86 -6.81
CA HIS A 65 -10.50 19.80 -6.12
C HIS A 65 -11.81 20.05 -6.90
N ALA A 66 -11.73 20.30 -8.21
CA ALA A 66 -12.91 20.50 -9.06
C ALA A 66 -13.82 19.26 -9.09
N LEU A 67 -13.23 18.07 -9.18
CA LEU A 67 -13.95 16.79 -9.13
C LEU A 67 -14.59 16.56 -7.76
N ALA A 68 -13.91 16.86 -6.66
CA ALA A 68 -14.47 16.73 -5.32
C ALA A 68 -15.70 17.63 -5.14
N VAL A 69 -15.64 18.89 -5.62
CA VAL A 69 -16.79 19.82 -5.57
C VAL A 69 -17.95 19.30 -6.41
N TYR A 70 -17.69 18.85 -7.65
CA TYR A 70 -18.73 18.32 -8.53
C TYR A 70 -19.40 17.06 -7.97
N LEU A 71 -18.62 16.14 -7.39
CA LEU A 71 -19.13 14.85 -6.89
C LEU A 71 -19.81 14.95 -5.52
N GLN A 72 -19.75 16.08 -4.83
CA GLN A 72 -20.49 16.28 -3.57
C GLN A 72 -22.01 16.34 -3.77
N GLU A 73 -22.47 16.65 -4.99
CA GLU A 73 -23.88 16.74 -5.38
C GLU A 73 -24.53 15.35 -5.43
N ASP A 74 -25.10 14.93 -4.29
CA ASP A 74 -26.06 13.84 -4.08
C ASP A 74 -25.86 12.50 -4.82
N ARG A 75 -24.65 11.92 -4.75
CA ARG A 75 -24.35 10.61 -5.36
C ARG A 75 -24.17 9.45 -4.37
N GLY A 76 -24.70 9.58 -3.14
CA GLY A 76 -24.55 8.56 -2.10
C GLY A 76 -23.16 8.47 -1.43
N PHE A 77 -22.22 9.34 -1.81
CA PHE A 77 -20.87 9.41 -1.22
C PHE A 77 -20.56 10.84 -0.75
N SER A 78 -19.77 10.94 0.31
CA SER A 78 -19.05 12.15 0.69
C SER A 78 -17.68 12.12 0.05
N VAL A 79 -17.39 13.08 -0.82
CA VAL A 79 -16.11 13.17 -1.54
C VAL A 79 -15.33 14.40 -1.05
N LYS A 80 -14.07 14.19 -0.70
CA LYS A 80 -13.12 15.26 -0.33
C LYS A 80 -11.78 15.00 -0.99
N THR A 81 -10.93 16.03 -1.07
CA THR A 81 -9.51 15.83 -1.37
C THR A 81 -8.73 15.52 -0.09
N LEU A 82 -7.59 14.83 -0.23
CA LEU A 82 -6.64 14.63 0.87
C LEU A 82 -5.63 15.79 0.97
N HIS A 83 -6.07 17.03 0.68
CA HIS A 83 -5.22 18.21 0.69
C HIS A 83 -4.55 18.46 2.05
N GLU A 84 -5.32 18.37 3.15
CA GLU A 84 -4.80 18.54 4.52
C GLU A 84 -3.82 17.44 4.96
N TRP A 85 -3.74 16.37 4.18
CA TRP A 85 -2.92 15.18 4.41
C TRP A 85 -1.68 15.13 3.51
N GLY A 86 -1.40 16.22 2.78
CA GLY A 86 -0.28 16.33 1.84
C GLY A 86 -0.50 15.66 0.49
N MET A 87 -1.73 15.20 0.20
CA MET A 87 -2.06 14.44 -1.02
C MET A 87 -3.19 15.12 -1.81
N PRO A 88 -2.99 16.36 -2.31
CA PRO A 88 -4.08 17.16 -2.87
C PRO A 88 -4.66 16.61 -4.18
N TYR A 89 -3.92 15.73 -4.87
CA TYR A 89 -4.32 15.01 -6.09
C TYR A 89 -5.07 13.69 -5.82
N CYS A 90 -5.46 13.44 -4.57
CA CYS A 90 -6.23 12.26 -4.18
C CYS A 90 -7.63 12.64 -3.71
N LEU A 91 -8.63 11.96 -4.27
CA LEU A 91 -10.01 11.96 -3.80
C LEU A 91 -10.20 10.86 -2.76
N SER A 92 -10.80 11.20 -1.62
CA SER A 92 -11.25 10.25 -0.62
C SER A 92 -12.77 10.22 -0.61
N MET A 93 -13.34 9.05 -0.82
CA MET A 93 -14.77 8.82 -0.88
C MET A 93 -15.20 8.00 0.34
N VAL A 94 -16.21 8.50 1.05
CA VAL A 94 -16.86 7.81 2.16
C VAL A 94 -18.32 7.57 1.79
N PRO A 95 -18.82 6.34 1.80
CA PRO A 95 -20.24 6.07 1.60
C PRO A 95 -21.10 6.84 2.62
N LYS A 96 -22.12 7.57 2.17
CA LYS A 96 -23.12 8.19 3.04
C LYS A 96 -24.06 7.08 3.54
N THR A 97 -23.60 6.25 4.45
CA THR A 97 -24.49 5.32 5.14
C THR A 97 -25.41 6.15 6.03
N GLU A 98 -26.73 5.99 5.88
CA GLU A 98 -27.67 6.56 6.87
C GLU A 98 -27.19 6.07 8.25
N LYS A 99 -26.99 6.96 9.22
CA LYS A 99 -26.74 6.54 10.61
C LYS A 99 -27.94 5.69 11.05
N GLY A 100 -27.78 4.37 11.14
CA GLY A 100 -28.85 3.38 11.34
C GLY A 100 -29.23 2.54 10.10
N GLY A 101 -28.65 2.85 8.95
CA GLY A 101 -28.83 2.19 7.65
C GLY A 101 -28.18 0.81 7.57
N GLU A 102 -27.09 0.53 8.28
CA GLU A 102 -26.61 -0.86 8.39
C GLU A 102 -27.63 -1.73 9.12
N GLY A 103 -28.23 -1.21 10.20
CA GLY A 103 -29.32 -1.89 10.91
C GLY A 103 -30.56 -2.06 10.03
N LYS A 104 -30.97 -1.04 9.26
CA LYS A 104 -32.15 -1.09 8.39
C LYS A 104 -31.93 -1.85 7.09
N LEU A 105 -30.73 -1.81 6.50
CA LEU A 105 -30.37 -2.48 5.26
C LEU A 105 -29.93 -3.91 5.54
N MET A 106 -29.26 -4.21 6.66
CA MET A 106 -29.17 -5.59 7.15
C MET A 106 -30.53 -6.09 7.59
N ALA A 107 -31.36 -5.29 8.25
CA ALA A 107 -32.74 -5.70 8.49
C ALA A 107 -33.56 -5.81 7.21
N ALA A 108 -33.23 -5.13 6.11
CA ALA A 108 -33.91 -5.25 4.81
C ALA A 108 -33.32 -6.39 3.96
N VAL A 109 -32.03 -6.68 4.03
CA VAL A 109 -31.43 -7.88 3.46
C VAL A 109 -31.95 -9.08 4.25
N THR A 110 -31.99 -8.99 5.58
CA THR A 110 -32.51 -10.04 6.47
C THR A 110 -34.05 -10.14 6.44
N ARG A 111 -34.83 -9.06 6.26
CA ARG A 111 -36.32 -9.12 6.16
C ARG A 111 -36.83 -9.27 4.73
N ASN A 112 -36.24 -8.58 3.74
CA ASN A 112 -36.70 -8.59 2.35
C ASN A 112 -36.01 -9.68 1.51
N PHE A 113 -34.77 -10.10 1.83
CA PHE A 113 -34.12 -11.23 1.15
C PHE A 113 -34.06 -12.53 1.97
N PHE A 114 -34.25 -12.48 3.30
CA PHE A 114 -34.34 -13.66 4.17
C PHE A 114 -35.66 -13.80 4.96
N PRO A 115 -36.87 -13.62 4.38
CA PRO A 115 -38.09 -13.96 5.10
C PRO A 115 -38.27 -15.50 5.18
N GLY A 116 -38.00 -16.07 6.35
CA GLY A 116 -38.83 -17.14 6.90
C GLY A 116 -38.68 -18.58 6.39
N VAL A 117 -37.72 -18.94 5.53
CA VAL A 117 -37.56 -20.34 5.10
C VAL A 117 -36.10 -20.81 5.13
N LEU A 118 -35.88 -21.91 5.84
CA LEU A 118 -34.82 -22.88 5.58
C LEU A 118 -34.87 -23.30 4.09
N GLY A 119 -34.25 -22.52 3.22
CA GLY A 119 -34.22 -22.75 1.78
C GLY A 119 -33.63 -21.56 1.06
N ILE A 120 -32.42 -21.70 0.53
CA ILE A 120 -31.71 -20.67 -0.23
C ILE A 120 -32.51 -20.41 -1.52
N GLY A 121 -33.44 -19.45 -1.49
CA GLY A 121 -34.28 -19.09 -2.64
C GLY A 121 -33.51 -18.32 -3.72
N PHE A 122 -32.42 -17.64 -3.33
CA PHE A 122 -31.55 -16.91 -4.25
C PHE A 122 -30.27 -17.69 -4.53
N PRO A 123 -29.88 -17.86 -5.79
CA PRO A 123 -28.61 -18.50 -6.16
C PRO A 123 -27.41 -17.76 -5.53
N VAL A 124 -26.39 -18.52 -5.14
CA VAL A 124 -25.14 -17.99 -4.58
C VAL A 124 -23.98 -18.35 -5.48
N VAL A 125 -23.22 -17.35 -5.91
CA VAL A 125 -21.92 -17.50 -6.55
C VAL A 125 -20.86 -17.57 -5.47
N VAL A 126 -20.18 -18.70 -5.36
CA VAL A 126 -19.14 -18.91 -4.35
C VAL A 126 -17.79 -18.56 -4.96
N VAL A 127 -17.06 -17.65 -4.31
CA VAL A 127 -15.77 -17.14 -4.78
C VAL A 127 -14.62 -17.55 -3.87
N ASN A 128 -13.39 -17.45 -4.38
CA ASN A 128 -12.19 -17.63 -3.56
C ASN A 128 -11.96 -16.42 -2.64
N VAL A 129 -11.07 -16.56 -1.66
CA VAL A 129 -10.80 -15.52 -0.66
C VAL A 129 -10.36 -14.20 -1.28
N GLY A 130 -9.42 -14.23 -2.24
CA GLY A 130 -8.91 -13.01 -2.85
C GLY A 130 -9.99 -12.24 -3.61
N CYS A 131 -10.91 -12.95 -4.27
CA CYS A 131 -12.07 -12.37 -4.91
C CYS A 131 -13.08 -11.83 -3.88
N ALA A 132 -13.31 -12.56 -2.78
CA ALA A 132 -14.18 -12.11 -1.69
C ALA A 132 -13.68 -10.79 -1.06
N GLU A 133 -12.38 -10.70 -0.74
CA GLU A 133 -11.74 -9.49 -0.23
C GLU A 133 -11.81 -8.33 -1.23
N ALA A 134 -11.68 -8.61 -2.54
CA ALA A 134 -11.84 -7.62 -3.60
C ALA A 134 -13.28 -7.12 -3.73
N VAL A 135 -14.28 -8.01 -3.65
CA VAL A 135 -15.71 -7.66 -3.69
C VAL A 135 -16.07 -6.77 -2.50
N LEU A 136 -15.56 -7.08 -1.31
CA LEU A 136 -15.74 -6.22 -0.14
C LEU A 136 -15.13 -4.81 -0.32
N ARG A 137 -14.17 -4.62 -1.23
CA ARG A 137 -13.65 -3.30 -1.66
C ARG A 137 -14.37 -2.74 -2.91
N GLY A 138 -15.55 -3.27 -3.25
CA GLY A 138 -16.37 -2.81 -4.37
C GLY A 138 -16.12 -3.50 -5.70
N SER A 139 -15.21 -4.49 -5.80
CA SER A 139 -14.95 -5.16 -7.09
C SER A 139 -16.18 -5.93 -7.60
N ASP A 140 -16.34 -5.93 -8.91
CA ASP A 140 -17.14 -6.95 -9.61
C ASP A 140 -16.50 -8.33 -9.44
N VAL A 141 -17.31 -9.40 -9.58
CA VAL A 141 -16.81 -10.78 -9.56
C VAL A 141 -16.38 -11.16 -10.96
N PHE A 142 -15.10 -11.46 -11.15
CA PHE A 142 -14.58 -12.00 -12.41
C PHE A 142 -14.65 -13.52 -12.43
N ALA A 143 -14.89 -14.11 -13.60
CA ALA A 143 -15.04 -15.56 -13.76
C ALA A 143 -13.91 -16.40 -13.12
N PRO A 144 -12.61 -16.03 -13.22
CA PRO A 144 -11.53 -16.77 -12.55
C PRO A 144 -11.60 -16.77 -11.01
N GLY A 145 -12.35 -15.84 -10.42
CA GLY A 145 -12.56 -15.76 -8.97
C GLY A 145 -13.62 -16.74 -8.44
N VAL A 146 -14.45 -17.29 -9.33
CA VAL A 146 -15.57 -18.18 -9.00
C VAL A 146 -15.08 -19.61 -8.78
N VAL A 147 -15.44 -20.20 -7.64
CA VAL A 147 -15.04 -21.55 -7.21
C VAL A 147 -16.18 -22.55 -7.35
N SER A 148 -17.39 -22.18 -6.93
CA SER A 148 -18.56 -23.06 -6.98
C SER A 148 -19.86 -22.25 -6.93
N PHE A 149 -21.00 -22.94 -6.86
CA PHE A 149 -22.32 -22.31 -6.87
C PHE A 149 -23.24 -23.03 -5.90
N VAL A 150 -24.16 -22.30 -5.28
CA VAL A 150 -25.31 -22.86 -4.57
C VAL A 150 -26.57 -22.46 -5.32
N GLY A 151 -27.34 -23.44 -5.78
CA GLY A 151 -28.48 -23.21 -6.66
C GLY A 151 -28.10 -23.14 -8.14
N SER A 152 -29.08 -22.84 -8.99
CA SER A 152 -28.91 -22.65 -10.42
C SER A 152 -29.32 -21.23 -10.80
N PHE A 153 -28.62 -20.65 -11.76
CA PHE A 153 -28.94 -19.32 -12.28
C PHE A 153 -28.55 -19.19 -13.76
N VAL A 154 -29.14 -18.18 -14.39
CA VAL A 154 -28.82 -17.70 -15.74
C VAL A 154 -28.41 -16.22 -15.67
N ALA A 155 -27.76 -15.73 -16.72
CA ALA A 155 -27.44 -14.32 -16.86
C ALA A 155 -28.71 -13.45 -16.72
N GLY A 156 -28.57 -12.29 -16.08
CA GLY A 156 -29.65 -11.36 -15.75
C GLY A 156 -30.32 -11.61 -14.40
N GLN A 157 -30.07 -12.74 -13.72
CA GLN A 157 -30.63 -13.01 -12.39
C GLN A 157 -29.81 -12.36 -11.28
N GLU A 158 -30.49 -11.93 -10.22
CA GLU A 158 -29.86 -11.50 -8.98
C GLU A 158 -29.30 -12.70 -8.22
N VAL A 159 -28.05 -12.57 -7.79
CA VAL A 159 -27.29 -13.61 -7.09
C VAL A 159 -26.62 -13.03 -5.85
N PHE A 160 -26.47 -13.84 -4.82
CA PHE A 160 -25.57 -13.52 -3.72
C PHE A 160 -24.14 -13.92 -4.07
N VAL A 161 -23.18 -13.16 -3.55
CA VAL A 161 -21.77 -13.52 -3.62
C VAL A 161 -21.33 -13.96 -2.23
N GLY A 162 -20.78 -15.17 -2.13
CA GLY A 162 -20.35 -15.73 -0.87
C GLY A 162 -19.00 -16.44 -0.93
N MET A 163 -18.43 -16.70 0.23
CA MET A 163 -17.18 -17.45 0.39
C MET A 163 -17.38 -18.54 1.45
N TYR A 164 -16.87 -19.75 1.20
CA TYR A 164 -16.86 -20.77 2.24
C TYR A 164 -15.90 -20.40 3.35
N LEU A 165 -16.37 -20.49 4.59
CA LEU A 165 -15.53 -20.40 5.78
C LEU A 165 -15.04 -21.79 6.15
N GLN A 166 -13.73 -21.95 6.25
CA GLN A 166 -13.09 -23.13 6.81
C GLN A 166 -12.45 -22.74 8.15
N PRO A 167 -12.80 -23.39 9.26
CA PRO A 167 -12.09 -23.22 10.53
C PRO A 167 -10.62 -23.59 10.38
N ALA A 168 -9.74 -22.87 11.07
CA ALA A 168 -8.32 -23.20 11.11
C ALA A 168 -8.11 -24.64 11.64
N GLY A 169 -7.27 -25.43 10.97
CA GLY A 169 -6.98 -26.81 11.35
C GLY A 169 -7.95 -27.87 10.81
N ALA A 170 -8.95 -27.49 10.01
CA ALA A 170 -9.75 -28.45 9.26
C ALA A 170 -8.92 -29.01 8.08
N SER A 171 -8.02 -29.94 8.35
CA SER A 171 -7.41 -30.78 7.31
C SER A 171 -8.53 -31.42 6.49
N THR A 172 -8.39 -31.39 5.17
CA THR A 172 -9.21 -32.15 4.22
C THR A 172 -8.92 -33.65 4.38
N SER A 173 -9.25 -34.23 5.53
CA SER A 173 -9.33 -35.67 5.70
C SER A 173 -10.66 -36.13 5.12
N ALA A 174 -10.59 -36.63 3.90
CA ALA A 174 -11.67 -37.39 3.27
C ALA A 174 -11.95 -38.64 4.13
N GLY A 175 -13.03 -38.62 4.89
CA GLY A 175 -13.50 -39.78 5.65
C GLY A 175 -13.63 -39.52 7.15
N GLY A 176 -14.86 -39.53 7.65
CA GLY A 176 -15.17 -39.48 9.08
C GLY A 176 -16.29 -38.51 9.40
N GLY A 177 -17.52 -39.02 9.48
CA GLY A 177 -18.72 -38.24 9.74
C GLY A 177 -18.74 -37.58 11.10
N THR A 178 -19.13 -36.31 11.12
CA THR A 178 -20.06 -35.66 12.07
C THR A 178 -20.31 -34.24 11.53
N ASP A 179 -21.57 -33.82 11.56
CA ASP A 179 -22.20 -32.62 10.99
C ASP A 179 -21.33 -31.32 11.00
N ARG A 180 -20.39 -31.17 10.06
CA ARG A 180 -19.65 -29.91 9.86
C ARG A 180 -20.46 -29.02 8.93
N ARG A 181 -21.29 -28.15 9.51
CA ARG A 181 -21.99 -27.09 8.77
C ARG A 181 -20.98 -26.17 8.08
N THR A 182 -20.80 -26.32 6.77
CA THR A 182 -20.02 -25.38 5.95
C THR A 182 -20.74 -24.03 5.96
N LEU A 183 -20.17 -23.05 6.63
CA LEU A 183 -20.72 -21.70 6.66
C LEU A 183 -20.31 -20.95 5.38
N LEU A 184 -21.26 -20.19 4.84
CA LEU A 184 -21.03 -19.24 3.75
C LEU A 184 -21.04 -17.83 4.31
N LEU A 185 -19.94 -17.10 4.17
CA LEU A 185 -19.88 -15.67 4.43
C LEU A 185 -20.47 -14.91 3.25
N CYS A 186 -21.48 -14.07 3.47
CA CYS A 186 -21.98 -13.15 2.45
C CYS A 186 -21.02 -11.96 2.33
N VAL A 187 -20.50 -11.72 1.11
CA VAL A 187 -19.57 -10.61 0.84
C VAL A 187 -20.14 -9.57 -0.13
N GLY A 188 -21.26 -9.88 -0.79
CA GLY A 188 -21.95 -8.95 -1.67
C GLY A 188 -23.16 -9.59 -2.33
N ALA A 189 -23.81 -8.80 -3.18
CA ALA A 189 -24.88 -9.22 -4.07
C ALA A 189 -24.76 -8.49 -5.41
N GLY A 190 -25.37 -9.03 -6.45
CA GLY A 190 -25.25 -8.48 -7.79
C GLY A 190 -26.05 -9.22 -8.83
N THR A 191 -25.97 -8.73 -10.06
CA THR A 191 -26.60 -9.34 -11.22
C THR A 191 -25.59 -10.25 -11.93
N ALA A 192 -25.95 -11.52 -12.17
CA ALA A 192 -25.15 -12.42 -12.98
C ALA A 192 -25.06 -11.91 -14.43
N LEU A 193 -23.85 -11.77 -14.97
CA LEU A 193 -23.64 -11.41 -16.38
C LEU A 193 -23.26 -12.61 -17.25
N MET A 194 -22.94 -13.75 -16.62
CA MET A 194 -22.61 -15.00 -17.28
C MET A 194 -23.52 -16.11 -16.78
N ASP A 195 -23.84 -17.06 -17.65
CA ASP A 195 -24.53 -18.28 -17.25
C ASP A 195 -23.62 -19.17 -16.40
N ARG A 196 -24.19 -19.91 -15.43
CA ARG A 196 -23.45 -20.91 -14.65
C ARG A 196 -22.65 -21.88 -15.55
N ARG A 197 -23.24 -22.30 -16.68
CA ARG A 197 -22.59 -23.21 -17.65
C ARG A 197 -21.40 -22.56 -18.35
N GLU A 198 -21.47 -21.25 -18.61
CA GLU A 198 -20.40 -20.49 -19.24
C GLU A 198 -19.19 -20.37 -18.31
N ILE A 199 -19.42 -20.04 -17.04
CA ILE A 199 -18.37 -19.93 -16.01
C ILE A 199 -17.64 -21.27 -15.84
N ILE A 200 -18.38 -22.38 -15.74
CA ILE A 200 -17.81 -23.74 -15.56
C ILE A 200 -16.95 -24.16 -16.76
N ARG A 201 -17.29 -23.73 -17.98
CA ARG A 201 -16.50 -24.06 -19.18
C ARG A 201 -15.11 -23.41 -19.17
N GLY A 202 -14.84 -22.48 -18.25
CA GLY A 202 -13.48 -22.07 -17.85
C GLY A 202 -12.66 -21.33 -18.92
N ARG A 203 -13.28 -20.92 -20.03
CA ARG A 203 -12.58 -20.29 -21.16
C ARG A 203 -12.68 -18.77 -21.21
N GLN A 204 -13.48 -18.16 -20.34
CA GLN A 204 -13.78 -16.74 -20.42
C GLN A 204 -13.06 -15.94 -19.33
N ASN A 205 -12.28 -14.96 -19.77
CA ASN A 205 -11.94 -13.81 -18.94
C ASN A 205 -13.11 -12.83 -19.05
N GLY A 206 -13.68 -12.41 -17.92
CA GLY A 206 -14.78 -11.45 -17.93
C GLY A 206 -15.47 -11.34 -16.59
N VAL A 207 -16.42 -10.41 -16.51
CA VAL A 207 -17.24 -10.18 -15.32
C VAL A 207 -18.34 -11.24 -15.26
N ALA A 208 -18.34 -12.06 -14.23
CA ALA A 208 -19.36 -13.07 -13.96
C ALA A 208 -20.56 -12.50 -13.19
N VAL A 209 -20.31 -11.61 -12.22
CA VAL A 209 -21.35 -10.89 -11.46
C VAL A 209 -20.99 -9.42 -11.39
N ARG A 210 -21.94 -8.56 -11.79
CA ARG A 210 -21.84 -7.12 -11.53
C ARG A 210 -22.31 -6.86 -10.11
N THR A 211 -21.40 -6.46 -9.23
CA THR A 211 -21.71 -6.23 -7.82
C THR A 211 -22.52 -4.93 -7.70
N ASN A 212 -23.75 -5.01 -7.20
CA ASN A 212 -24.61 -3.84 -6.95
C ASN A 212 -24.71 -3.49 -5.46
N TRP A 213 -24.28 -4.41 -4.59
CA TRP A 213 -24.31 -4.22 -3.15
C TRP A 213 -23.12 -4.91 -2.47
N THR A 214 -22.53 -4.21 -1.51
CA THR A 214 -21.51 -4.73 -0.58
C THR A 214 -21.88 -4.32 0.84
N PRO A 215 -21.47 -5.08 1.89
CA PRO A 215 -21.78 -4.75 3.28
C PRO A 215 -21.44 -3.32 3.69
N MET A 216 -20.32 -2.78 3.18
CA MET A 216 -19.83 -1.43 3.49
C MET A 216 -20.09 -0.41 2.37
N ALA A 217 -20.97 -0.71 1.41
CA ALA A 217 -21.33 0.16 0.29
C ALA A 217 -20.13 0.74 -0.49
N GLN A 218 -19.05 -0.04 -0.62
CA GLN A 218 -17.85 0.37 -1.35
C GLN A 218 -18.18 0.51 -2.84
N PRO A 219 -17.83 1.64 -3.49
CA PRO A 219 -18.11 1.86 -4.90
C PRO A 219 -17.26 0.95 -5.79
N SER A 220 -17.85 0.46 -6.88
CA SER A 220 -17.11 -0.35 -7.84
C SER A 220 -16.19 0.51 -8.70
N LYS A 221 -15.09 -0.08 -9.18
CA LYS A 221 -14.18 0.64 -10.10
C LYS A 221 -14.92 1.15 -11.34
N SER A 222 -15.89 0.38 -11.85
CA SER A 222 -16.71 0.77 -13.00
C SER A 222 -17.60 1.98 -12.69
N LEU A 223 -18.24 2.02 -11.52
CA LEU A 223 -18.98 3.18 -11.04
C LEU A 223 -18.06 4.39 -10.91
N LEU A 224 -16.92 4.24 -10.26
CA LEU A 224 -15.93 5.32 -10.09
C LEU A 224 -15.43 5.88 -11.42
N SER A 225 -15.08 5.00 -12.37
CA SER A 225 -14.71 5.41 -13.74
C SER A 225 -15.82 6.19 -14.42
N SER A 226 -17.07 5.69 -14.39
CA SER A 226 -18.20 6.39 -15.01
C SER A 226 -18.47 7.77 -14.39
N MET A 227 -18.37 7.88 -13.06
CA MET A 227 -18.55 9.15 -12.34
C MET A 227 -17.45 10.14 -12.69
N LEU A 228 -16.19 9.68 -12.80
CA LEU A 228 -15.07 10.51 -13.20
C LEU A 228 -15.16 10.93 -14.66
N ASP A 229 -15.48 10.01 -15.58
CA ASP A 229 -15.64 10.33 -17.00
C ASP A 229 -16.77 11.34 -17.23
N GLU A 230 -17.90 11.22 -16.53
CA GLU A 230 -19.01 12.18 -16.57
C GLU A 230 -18.60 13.56 -16.02
N ALA A 231 -17.92 13.58 -14.87
CA ALA A 231 -17.46 14.80 -14.24
C ALA A 231 -16.41 15.52 -15.11
N VAL A 232 -15.46 14.78 -15.64
CA VAL A 232 -14.45 15.26 -16.58
C VAL A 232 -15.12 15.79 -17.84
N ALA A 233 -16.05 15.07 -18.47
CA ALA A 233 -16.77 15.55 -19.66
C ALA A 233 -17.57 16.84 -19.40
N THR A 234 -18.08 17.02 -18.17
CA THR A 234 -18.85 18.21 -17.79
C THR A 234 -17.95 19.41 -17.52
N LEU A 235 -16.86 19.22 -16.78
CA LEU A 235 -15.90 20.26 -16.42
C LEU A 235 -15.02 20.68 -17.63
N LEU A 236 -14.66 19.71 -18.48
CA LEU A 236 -13.73 19.92 -19.61
C LEU A 236 -14.39 20.49 -20.87
N LYS A 237 -15.67 20.88 -20.86
CA LYS A 237 -16.23 21.74 -21.93
C LYS A 237 -15.43 23.06 -22.11
N ALA A 238 -14.53 23.37 -21.19
CA ALA A 238 -13.53 24.44 -21.29
C ALA A 238 -12.08 23.91 -21.15
N GLY A 239 -11.53 23.24 -22.17
CA GLY A 239 -10.08 23.21 -22.47
C GLY A 239 -9.10 22.73 -21.39
N ALA A 240 -9.53 21.99 -20.36
CA ALA A 240 -8.66 21.51 -19.29
C ALA A 240 -8.10 20.09 -19.57
N PRO A 241 -7.01 19.67 -18.88
CA PRO A 241 -6.17 18.53 -19.29
C PRO A 241 -6.84 17.15 -19.14
N GLU A 242 -6.46 16.23 -20.04
CA GLU A 242 -7.08 14.96 -20.41
C GLU A 242 -6.80 13.76 -19.47
N THR A 243 -7.09 13.78 -18.16
CA THR A 243 -6.94 12.52 -17.38
C THR A 243 -8.15 12.12 -16.53
N SER A 244 -8.90 11.13 -17.01
CA SER A 244 -9.82 10.32 -16.19
C SER A 244 -9.13 9.10 -15.56
N SER A 245 -7.80 9.01 -15.69
CA SER A 245 -6.99 7.90 -15.18
C SER A 245 -6.67 8.05 -13.69
N PHE A 246 -6.93 7.00 -12.92
CA PHE A 246 -6.69 6.96 -11.47
C PHE A 246 -6.12 5.62 -11.00
N PHE A 247 -5.44 5.64 -9.86
CA PHE A 247 -5.12 4.45 -9.06
C PHE A 247 -5.98 4.41 -7.80
N LEU A 248 -6.57 3.25 -7.51
CA LEU A 248 -7.06 2.95 -6.18
C LEU A 248 -5.85 2.65 -5.28
N GLN A 249 -5.57 3.51 -4.30
CA GLN A 249 -4.39 3.38 -3.46
C GLN A 249 -4.63 3.93 -2.06
N ASN A 250 -4.22 3.15 -1.06
CA ASN A 250 -4.29 3.57 0.35
C ASN A 250 -3.39 4.76 0.63
N TYR A 251 -3.83 5.66 1.51
CA TYR A 251 -3.08 6.83 1.96
C TYR A 251 -1.67 6.47 2.43
N SER A 252 -1.55 5.49 3.35
CA SER A 252 -0.27 5.06 3.91
C SER A 252 0.75 4.59 2.86
N SER A 253 0.28 3.98 1.77
CA SER A 253 1.15 3.60 0.64
C SER A 253 1.62 4.78 -0.20
N MET A 254 0.86 5.88 -0.24
CA MET A 254 1.30 7.12 -0.90
C MET A 254 2.29 7.87 -0.03
N VAL A 255 2.08 7.91 1.29
CA VAL A 255 3.00 8.54 2.26
C VAL A 255 4.42 7.98 2.11
N ALA A 256 4.59 6.67 1.95
CA ALA A 256 5.91 6.06 1.73
C ALA A 256 6.69 6.66 0.55
N VAL A 257 6.00 7.06 -0.52
CA VAL A 257 6.62 7.68 -1.70
C VAL A 257 6.89 9.15 -1.46
N ASP A 258 5.92 9.87 -0.89
CA ASP A 258 6.04 11.29 -0.59
C ASP A 258 7.19 11.57 0.39
N VAL A 259 7.31 10.80 1.48
CA VAL A 259 8.42 10.96 2.44
C VAL A 259 9.79 10.68 1.82
N LEU A 260 9.89 9.81 0.81
CA LEU A 260 11.13 9.60 0.05
C LEU A 260 11.50 10.86 -0.72
N VAL A 261 10.57 11.40 -1.52
CA VAL A 261 10.81 12.58 -2.38
C VAL A 261 11.11 13.84 -1.55
N GLN A 262 10.49 13.97 -0.38
CA GLN A 262 10.70 15.07 0.58
C GLN A 262 12.08 15.05 1.26
N GLN A 263 12.86 13.97 1.19
CA GLN A 263 14.22 13.97 1.73
C GLN A 263 15.22 14.68 0.83
N PHE A 264 14.94 14.75 -0.46
CA PHE A 264 15.76 15.51 -1.41
C PHE A 264 15.26 16.95 -1.39
N SER A 265 16.14 17.95 -1.42
CA SER A 265 15.74 19.32 -1.72
C SER A 265 15.85 19.59 -3.23
N SER A 266 15.25 20.69 -3.71
CA SER A 266 15.48 21.14 -5.09
C SER A 266 16.95 21.47 -5.36
N ILE A 267 17.70 21.84 -4.31
CA ILE A 267 19.13 22.19 -4.39
C ILE A 267 19.98 20.92 -4.57
N ASP A 268 19.63 19.82 -3.91
CA ASP A 268 20.36 18.55 -4.04
C ASP A 268 20.24 18.01 -5.48
N ILE A 269 19.06 18.13 -6.09
CA ILE A 269 18.81 17.76 -7.49
C ILE A 269 19.72 18.55 -8.45
N GLN A 270 19.96 19.84 -8.19
CA GLN A 270 20.80 20.67 -9.05
C GLN A 270 22.30 20.38 -8.90
N ARG A 271 22.75 19.99 -7.70
CA ARG A 271 24.19 19.84 -7.40
C ARG A 271 24.76 18.48 -7.75
N GLU A 272 23.96 17.42 -7.64
CA GLU A 272 24.49 16.06 -7.65
C GLU A 272 24.43 15.37 -9.02
N GLY A 273 23.93 16.05 -10.05
CA GLY A 273 23.72 15.46 -11.37
C GLY A 273 22.42 14.66 -11.44
N PRO A 274 22.23 13.81 -12.46
CA PRO A 274 20.97 13.10 -12.62
C PRO A 274 20.75 12.14 -11.44
N LEU A 275 19.68 12.37 -10.68
CA LEU A 275 19.38 11.55 -9.51
C LEU A 275 18.87 10.17 -9.94
N ALA A 276 19.49 9.10 -9.44
CA ALA A 276 19.01 7.75 -9.67
C ALA A 276 18.13 7.27 -8.52
N PHE A 277 16.93 6.79 -8.86
CA PHE A 277 15.97 6.20 -7.93
C PHE A 277 15.70 4.74 -8.26
N LEU A 278 15.39 3.94 -7.23
CA LEU A 278 15.01 2.53 -7.38
C LEU A 278 13.69 2.26 -6.65
N ASP A 279 12.71 1.69 -7.35
CA ASP A 279 11.59 0.96 -6.74
C ASP A 279 11.90 -0.55 -6.83
N ALA A 280 12.34 -1.12 -5.70
CA ALA A 280 12.86 -2.48 -5.64
C ALA A 280 11.78 -3.56 -5.86
N CYS A 281 10.50 -3.21 -5.70
CA CYS A 281 9.34 -4.10 -5.82
C CYS A 281 8.16 -3.36 -6.45
N ALA A 282 8.34 -2.91 -7.70
CA ALA A 282 7.54 -1.85 -8.31
C ALA A 282 6.09 -2.23 -8.68
N ALA A 283 5.78 -3.50 -8.97
CA ALA A 283 4.45 -3.84 -9.46
C ALA A 283 3.41 -3.89 -8.34
N PRO A 284 2.13 -3.52 -8.59
CA PRO A 284 1.52 -3.23 -9.89
C PRO A 284 1.79 -1.83 -10.43
N GLY A 285 2.61 -1.00 -9.77
CA GLY A 285 3.02 0.32 -10.27
C GLY A 285 2.38 1.50 -9.58
N GLY A 286 1.60 1.28 -8.52
CA GLY A 286 1.01 2.37 -7.75
C GLY A 286 2.09 3.31 -7.21
N LYS A 287 3.05 2.79 -6.44
CA LYS A 287 4.13 3.58 -5.84
C LYS A 287 5.09 4.15 -6.92
N ALA A 288 5.55 3.33 -7.85
CA ALA A 288 6.36 3.76 -9.00
C ALA A 288 5.73 4.92 -9.80
N SER A 289 4.43 4.84 -10.12
CA SER A 289 3.73 5.92 -10.84
C SER A 289 3.63 7.21 -10.02
N LEU A 290 3.48 7.13 -8.69
CA LEU A 290 3.51 8.32 -7.85
C LEU A 290 4.90 8.94 -7.81
N LEU A 291 5.92 8.09 -7.64
CA LEU A 291 7.31 8.51 -7.57
C LEU A 291 7.68 9.26 -8.85
N LEU A 292 7.31 8.71 -10.01
CA LEU A 292 7.50 9.37 -11.30
C LEU A 292 6.77 10.72 -11.39
N SER A 293 5.54 10.82 -10.91
CA SER A 293 4.76 12.07 -10.91
C SER A 293 5.42 13.17 -10.06
N LEU A 294 5.85 12.81 -8.85
CA LEU A 294 6.47 13.73 -7.89
C LEU A 294 7.86 14.17 -8.33
N LEU A 295 8.70 13.24 -8.84
CA LEU A 295 10.02 13.57 -9.37
C LEU A 295 9.93 14.49 -10.60
N HIS A 296 8.98 14.22 -11.50
CA HIS A 296 8.78 15.03 -12.69
C HIS A 296 8.40 16.48 -12.35
N GLU A 297 7.47 16.68 -11.41
CA GLU A 297 7.12 18.04 -10.96
C GLU A 297 8.32 18.75 -10.32
N LYS A 298 9.07 18.04 -9.49
CA LYS A 298 10.18 18.61 -8.76
C LYS A 298 11.28 19.12 -9.69
N VAL A 299 11.49 18.44 -10.81
CA VAL A 299 12.39 18.87 -11.88
C VAL A 299 11.82 20.03 -12.68
N GLN A 300 10.55 19.98 -13.10
CA GLN A 300 9.93 21.10 -13.84
C GLN A 300 9.89 22.41 -13.04
N GLY A 301 9.75 22.32 -11.71
CA GLY A 301 9.86 23.47 -10.82
C GLY A 301 11.21 24.19 -10.94
N LEU A 302 12.30 23.48 -11.25
CA LEU A 302 13.64 24.03 -11.44
C LEU A 302 13.73 24.86 -12.73
N ASP A 303 13.22 24.34 -13.84
CA ASP A 303 13.23 25.02 -15.15
C ASP A 303 12.46 26.34 -15.13
N SER A 304 11.40 26.43 -14.31
CA SER A 304 10.64 27.68 -14.17
C SER A 304 11.37 28.78 -13.40
N SER A 305 12.38 28.42 -12.59
CA SER A 305 13.20 29.37 -11.81
C SER A 305 14.44 29.87 -12.56
N LEU A 306 14.86 29.14 -13.59
CA LEU A 306 15.95 29.51 -14.49
C LEU A 306 15.31 30.15 -15.73
N GLY A 307 15.48 31.47 -15.89
CA GLY A 307 14.82 32.25 -16.94
C GLY A 307 14.91 31.60 -18.33
N LYS A 308 13.80 31.71 -19.09
CA LYS A 308 13.61 31.26 -20.48
C LYS A 308 14.69 31.78 -21.43
N ASN A 309 15.90 31.27 -21.38
CA ASN A 309 17.00 31.61 -22.28
C ASN A 309 17.76 30.34 -22.67
N ASP A 310 17.07 29.39 -23.30
CA ASP A 310 17.60 28.75 -24.52
C ASP A 310 16.52 27.87 -25.16
N LYS A 311 16.19 28.17 -26.42
CA LYS A 311 15.27 27.38 -27.27
C LYS A 311 16.05 26.49 -28.24
N SER A 312 17.19 25.95 -27.79
CA SER A 312 18.00 25.04 -28.57
C SER A 312 18.42 23.82 -27.77
N SER A 313 18.00 22.65 -28.27
CA SER A 313 18.64 21.33 -28.21
C SER A 313 17.79 20.22 -27.60
N ASP A 314 17.42 19.28 -28.47
CA ASP A 314 16.83 17.97 -28.21
C ASP A 314 17.76 17.00 -27.45
N SER A 315 18.61 17.49 -26.53
CA SER A 315 19.63 16.68 -25.84
C SER A 315 19.77 16.96 -24.34
N VAL A 316 18.74 17.51 -23.68
CA VAL A 316 18.75 17.66 -22.21
C VAL A 316 18.59 16.28 -21.57
N PHE A 317 19.69 15.74 -21.02
CA PHE A 317 19.68 14.49 -20.26
C PHE A 317 18.63 14.57 -19.14
N PRO A 318 17.90 13.47 -18.85
CA PRO A 318 16.91 13.50 -17.80
C PRO A 318 17.58 13.76 -16.46
N THR A 319 17.08 14.75 -15.72
CA THR A 319 17.59 15.12 -14.39
C THR A 319 17.40 14.01 -13.35
N PHE A 320 16.70 12.92 -13.70
CA PHE A 320 16.59 11.73 -12.88
C PHE A 320 16.34 10.47 -13.70
N THR A 321 16.65 9.31 -13.11
CA THR A 321 16.25 7.99 -13.60
C THR A 321 15.47 7.24 -12.52
N LEU A 322 14.50 6.43 -12.92
CA LEU A 322 13.74 5.55 -12.04
C LEU A 322 13.87 4.10 -12.51
N THR A 323 14.63 3.31 -11.78
CA THR A 323 14.73 1.87 -11.98
C THR A 323 13.55 1.18 -11.31
N CYS A 324 12.79 0.39 -12.07
CA CYS A 324 11.60 -0.33 -11.57
C CYS A 324 11.84 -1.84 -11.65
N CYS A 325 11.97 -2.51 -10.49
CA CYS A 325 12.18 -3.95 -10.42
C CYS A 325 10.87 -4.72 -10.20
N GLU A 326 10.62 -5.76 -11.00
CA GLU A 326 9.54 -6.72 -10.75
C GLU A 326 9.96 -8.13 -11.19
N ARG A 327 9.80 -9.10 -10.30
CA ARG A 327 10.19 -10.50 -10.57
C ARG A 327 9.20 -11.23 -11.49
N SER A 328 7.90 -10.95 -11.38
CA SER A 328 6.87 -11.62 -12.18
C SER A 328 6.75 -11.00 -13.56
N LYS A 329 7.04 -11.77 -14.62
CA LYS A 329 6.91 -11.34 -16.02
C LYS A 329 5.53 -10.74 -16.35
N ALA A 330 4.45 -11.33 -15.82
CA ALA A 330 3.10 -10.85 -16.05
C ALA A 330 2.83 -9.49 -15.38
N ARG A 331 3.31 -9.31 -14.14
CA ARG A 331 3.18 -8.04 -13.40
C ARG A 331 4.11 -6.97 -13.97
N TYR A 332 5.30 -7.35 -14.42
CA TYR A 332 6.27 -6.50 -15.11
C TYR A 332 5.66 -5.89 -16.37
N LYS A 333 5.07 -6.72 -17.25
CA LYS A 333 4.39 -6.22 -18.46
C LYS A 333 3.29 -5.22 -18.10
N ARG A 334 2.43 -5.57 -17.14
CA ARG A 334 1.34 -4.70 -16.67
C ARG A 334 1.85 -3.38 -16.09
N LEU A 335 2.96 -3.40 -15.36
CA LEU A 335 3.60 -2.19 -14.82
C LEU A 335 4.01 -1.24 -15.95
N LEU A 336 4.67 -1.76 -16.99
CA LEU A 336 5.09 -0.94 -18.14
C LEU A 336 3.90 -0.40 -18.93
N ASP A 337 2.94 -1.27 -19.24
CA ASP A 337 1.71 -0.87 -19.96
C ASP A 337 1.01 0.28 -19.22
N LEU A 338 0.94 0.24 -17.88
CA LEU A 338 0.35 1.31 -17.07
C LEU A 338 1.19 2.59 -17.05
N LEU A 339 2.53 2.49 -16.92
CA LEU A 339 3.39 3.67 -16.95
C LEU A 339 3.35 4.36 -18.33
N GLU A 340 3.40 3.59 -19.41
CA GLU A 340 3.31 4.11 -20.77
C GLU A 340 1.95 4.74 -21.05
N LEU A 341 0.86 4.14 -20.57
CA LEU A 341 -0.49 4.71 -20.65
C LEU A 341 -0.60 6.05 -19.90
N HIS A 342 -0.02 6.14 -18.71
CA HIS A 342 -0.22 7.30 -17.82
C HIS A 342 0.73 8.49 -18.12
N PHE A 343 1.94 8.23 -18.61
CA PHE A 343 2.97 9.27 -18.82
C PHE A 343 3.40 9.40 -20.28
N GLY A 344 2.96 8.50 -21.17
CA GLY A 344 3.39 8.42 -22.54
C GLY A 344 4.74 7.72 -22.71
N ILE A 345 4.86 6.97 -23.80
CA ILE A 345 6.03 6.14 -24.14
C ILE A 345 7.33 6.96 -24.15
N SER A 346 7.29 8.20 -24.64
CA SER A 346 8.48 9.06 -24.75
C SER A 346 9.08 9.42 -23.40
N ILE A 347 8.26 9.74 -22.39
CA ILE A 347 8.73 10.04 -21.03
C ILE A 347 9.28 8.78 -20.40
N VAL A 348 8.51 7.67 -20.46
CA VAL A 348 8.90 6.39 -19.86
C VAL A 348 10.24 5.90 -20.41
N LYS A 349 10.45 5.89 -21.73
CA LYS A 349 11.73 5.48 -22.34
C LYS A 349 12.92 6.35 -21.91
N ARG A 350 12.69 7.63 -21.64
CA ARG A 350 13.76 8.57 -21.23
C ARG A 350 14.17 8.34 -19.77
N VAL A 351 13.21 8.24 -18.86
CA VAL A 351 13.48 8.29 -17.41
C VAL A 351 13.37 6.94 -16.70
N VAL A 352 12.58 5.99 -17.20
CA VAL A 352 12.37 4.69 -16.55
C VAL A 352 13.40 3.68 -17.05
N ARG A 353 13.96 2.89 -16.13
CA ARG A 353 14.85 1.75 -16.42
C ARG A 353 14.20 0.48 -15.87
N PRO A 354 13.41 -0.24 -16.68
CA PRO A 354 12.66 -1.38 -16.18
C PRO A 354 13.55 -2.62 -16.06
N PHE A 355 13.40 -3.38 -14.96
CA PHE A 355 14.14 -4.60 -14.71
C PHE A 355 13.20 -5.76 -14.34
N CYS A 356 13.16 -6.78 -15.19
CA CYS A 356 12.38 -7.99 -14.95
C CYS A 356 13.23 -9.06 -14.24
N GLY A 357 13.32 -8.99 -12.92
CA GLY A 357 14.13 -9.91 -12.14
C GLY A 357 13.99 -9.71 -10.64
N ASP A 358 14.70 -10.54 -9.88
CA ASP A 358 14.86 -10.36 -8.44
C ASP A 358 15.88 -9.24 -8.20
N VAL A 359 15.61 -8.31 -7.27
CA VAL A 359 16.49 -7.18 -6.97
C VAL A 359 17.91 -7.64 -6.57
N ASN A 360 18.04 -8.82 -5.96
CA ASN A 360 19.34 -9.42 -5.64
C ASN A 360 20.18 -9.69 -6.91
N LYS A 361 19.55 -9.84 -8.08
CA LYS A 361 20.23 -10.03 -9.37
C LYS A 361 20.54 -8.71 -10.06
N LEU A 362 19.81 -7.62 -9.79
CA LEU A 362 20.11 -6.31 -10.36
C LEU A 362 21.56 -5.92 -10.03
N GLN A 363 21.94 -6.10 -8.77
CA GLN A 363 23.31 -5.90 -8.29
C GLN A 363 24.36 -6.65 -9.11
N LYS A 364 24.09 -7.90 -9.49
CA LYS A 364 25.02 -8.72 -10.29
C LYS A 364 25.11 -8.28 -11.75
N THR A 365 24.07 -7.62 -12.25
CA THR A 365 24.02 -7.16 -13.64
C THR A 365 24.78 -5.85 -13.84
N GLN A 366 25.03 -5.10 -12.77
CA GLN A 366 25.82 -3.87 -12.78
C GLN A 366 27.33 -4.12 -12.63
N CYS A 367 27.73 -5.29 -12.14
CA CYS A 367 29.13 -5.70 -12.09
C CYS A 367 29.49 -6.46 -13.38
N ASP A 368 29.93 -5.76 -14.43
CA ASP A 368 30.61 -6.41 -15.56
C ASP A 368 31.90 -7.08 -15.07
N GLU A 369 32.13 -8.32 -15.49
CA GLU A 369 33.17 -9.22 -14.95
C GLU A 369 34.64 -8.77 -15.22
N ASP A 370 34.86 -7.70 -15.99
CA ASP A 370 36.19 -7.29 -16.49
C ASP A 370 36.65 -5.88 -16.06
N VAL A 371 35.96 -5.21 -15.12
CA VAL A 371 36.40 -3.92 -14.58
C VAL A 371 36.43 -3.98 -13.06
N ASP A 372 37.60 -3.74 -12.48
CA ASP A 372 37.84 -3.57 -11.03
C ASP A 372 37.18 -2.26 -10.49
N SER A 373 36.06 -1.83 -11.08
CA SER A 373 35.19 -0.76 -10.59
C SER A 373 34.31 -1.31 -9.47
N MET A 374 34.99 -1.51 -8.35
CA MET A 374 34.48 -1.79 -7.02
C MET A 374 33.19 -1.00 -6.72
N TRP A 375 32.02 -1.62 -7.00
CA TRP A 375 30.65 -1.15 -6.75
C TRP A 375 30.28 0.18 -7.41
N GLU A 376 29.58 0.17 -8.55
CA GLU A 376 28.83 1.34 -9.00
C GLU A 376 27.56 1.47 -8.13
N CYS A 377 27.75 2.03 -6.94
CA CYS A 377 26.68 2.43 -6.03
C CYS A 377 26.01 3.70 -6.56
N GLU A 378 24.84 3.57 -7.16
CA GLU A 378 24.26 4.64 -7.98
C GLU A 378 23.03 5.33 -7.36
N PHE A 379 22.26 4.65 -6.51
CA PHE A 379 20.94 5.14 -6.15
C PHE A 379 20.97 6.15 -5.00
N HIS A 380 20.41 7.32 -5.28
CA HIS A 380 20.22 8.39 -4.31
C HIS A 380 19.01 8.07 -3.41
N GLY A 381 17.94 7.54 -4.00
CA GLY A 381 16.73 7.18 -3.28
C GLY A 381 16.24 5.78 -3.65
N ILE A 382 16.02 4.93 -2.65
CA ILE A 382 15.47 3.58 -2.82
C ILE A 382 14.15 3.47 -2.06
N LEU A 383 13.13 2.96 -2.74
CA LEU A 383 11.88 2.51 -2.14
C LEU A 383 11.88 0.98 -2.07
N LEU A 384 11.90 0.45 -0.86
CA LEU A 384 11.82 -0.98 -0.57
C LEU A 384 10.44 -1.29 0.02
N ASP A 385 9.53 -1.75 -0.83
CA ASP A 385 8.19 -2.24 -0.48
C ASP A 385 8.13 -3.77 -0.69
N PRO A 386 8.81 -4.56 0.15
CA PRO A 386 8.99 -5.98 -0.10
C PRO A 386 7.68 -6.76 0.08
N PRO A 387 7.57 -7.97 -0.49
CA PRO A 387 6.49 -8.87 -0.14
C PRO A 387 6.53 -9.13 1.38
N CYS A 388 5.35 -9.07 1.99
CA CYS A 388 5.15 -9.30 3.42
C CYS A 388 3.94 -10.22 3.64
N THR A 389 3.69 -10.59 4.89
CA THR A 389 2.54 -11.44 5.25
C THR A 389 1.18 -10.78 4.96
N GLY A 390 1.14 -9.45 4.80
CA GLY A 390 -0.08 -8.71 4.48
C GLY A 390 -1.15 -8.83 5.55
N MET A 391 -0.77 -8.98 6.82
CA MET A 391 -1.71 -9.10 7.95
C MET A 391 -2.39 -7.78 8.30
N GLY A 392 -1.86 -6.65 7.81
CA GLY A 392 -2.47 -5.33 7.97
C GLY A 392 -3.52 -5.00 6.91
N LEU A 393 -3.63 -5.80 5.85
CA LEU A 393 -4.59 -5.57 4.78
C LEU A 393 -6.03 -5.60 5.31
N ARG A 394 -6.90 -4.78 4.73
CA ARG A 394 -8.32 -4.68 5.09
C ARG A 394 -9.20 -4.66 3.84
N PRO A 395 -10.18 -5.56 3.69
CA PRO A 395 -10.52 -6.64 4.61
C PRO A 395 -9.47 -7.77 4.53
N LYS A 396 -9.39 -8.57 5.59
CA LYS A 396 -8.61 -9.80 5.68
C LYS A 396 -9.50 -10.92 6.17
N LEU A 397 -9.77 -11.88 5.28
CA LEU A 397 -10.67 -13.00 5.57
C LEU A 397 -9.92 -14.33 5.83
N ASN A 398 -8.62 -14.41 5.52
CA ASN A 398 -7.81 -15.64 5.60
C ASN A 398 -6.56 -15.58 6.50
N SER A 399 -6.63 -14.90 7.64
CA SER A 399 -5.50 -14.84 8.59
C SER A 399 -5.01 -16.21 9.08
N HIS A 400 -5.78 -17.30 8.93
CA HIS A 400 -5.40 -18.66 9.33
C HIS A 400 -4.25 -19.31 8.55
N LEU A 401 -3.93 -18.84 7.34
CA LEU A 401 -2.89 -19.48 6.53
C LEU A 401 -1.46 -19.09 6.94
N ILE A 402 -1.33 -17.99 7.68
CA ILE A 402 -0.04 -17.44 8.08
C ILE A 402 0.33 -18.04 9.43
N THR A 403 1.46 -18.73 9.53
CA THR A 403 1.97 -19.30 10.77
C THR A 403 3.02 -18.36 11.39
N PRO A 404 3.31 -18.46 12.70
CA PRO A 404 4.41 -17.69 13.30
C PRO A 404 5.76 -17.94 12.63
N GLN A 405 5.99 -19.16 12.13
CA GLN A 405 7.18 -19.47 11.34
C GLN A 405 7.17 -18.73 9.99
N GLY A 406 6.03 -18.71 9.30
CA GLY A 406 5.88 -17.97 8.05
C GLY A 406 6.08 -16.45 8.21
N ILE A 407 5.73 -15.88 9.38
CA ILE A 407 6.04 -14.48 9.71
C ILE A 407 7.56 -14.27 9.79
N ARG A 408 8.28 -15.14 10.49
CA ARG A 408 9.75 -15.08 10.61
C ARG A 408 10.45 -15.29 9.27
N ASP A 409 10.00 -16.28 8.49
CA ASP A 409 10.55 -16.56 7.16
C ASP A 409 10.36 -15.35 6.22
N SER A 410 9.21 -14.66 6.31
CA SER A 410 8.93 -13.41 5.59
C SER A 410 9.92 -12.31 6.01
N ALA A 411 10.12 -12.11 7.32
CA ALA A 411 11.08 -11.13 7.84
C ALA A 411 12.51 -11.41 7.36
N ASP A 412 12.98 -12.66 7.41
CA ASP A 412 14.30 -13.06 6.94
C ASP A 412 14.47 -12.88 5.43
N TYR A 413 13.42 -13.13 4.64
CA TYR A 413 13.44 -12.83 3.21
C TYR A 413 13.55 -11.32 2.95
N GLN A 414 12.83 -10.50 3.72
CA GLN A 414 12.91 -9.03 3.61
C GLN A 414 14.31 -8.51 3.93
N ARG A 415 15.01 -9.09 4.92
CA ARG A 415 16.40 -8.73 5.26
C ARG A 415 17.35 -8.93 4.07
N LYS A 416 17.17 -9.98 3.27
CA LYS A 416 17.97 -10.21 2.04
C LYS A 416 17.74 -9.10 1.01
N LEU A 417 16.48 -8.71 0.79
CA LEU A 417 16.15 -7.59 -0.11
C LEU A 417 16.69 -6.26 0.42
N PHE A 418 16.63 -6.06 1.74
CA PHE A 418 17.17 -4.88 2.41
C PHE A 418 18.69 -4.80 2.23
N ASP A 419 19.42 -5.89 2.45
CA ASP A 419 20.86 -5.97 2.23
C ASP A 419 21.25 -5.59 0.80
N SER A 420 20.55 -6.14 -0.22
CA SER A 420 20.78 -5.73 -1.61
C SER A 420 20.51 -4.25 -1.84
N CYS A 421 19.45 -3.68 -1.27
CA CYS A 421 19.17 -2.26 -1.40
C CYS A 421 20.29 -1.41 -0.79
N VAL A 422 20.75 -1.75 0.43
CA VAL A 422 21.82 -1.05 1.11
C VAL A 422 23.12 -1.07 0.30
N LYS A 423 23.45 -2.19 -0.35
CA LYS A 423 24.63 -2.32 -1.21
C LYS A 423 24.58 -1.44 -2.47
N MET A 424 23.38 -1.08 -2.94
CA MET A 424 23.19 -0.25 -4.14
C MET A 424 22.97 1.25 -3.82
N LEU A 425 22.87 1.62 -2.54
CA LEU A 425 22.81 3.04 -2.13
C LEU A 425 24.11 3.74 -2.50
N ARG A 426 24.00 4.93 -3.10
CA ARG A 426 25.12 5.80 -3.42
C ARG A 426 25.93 6.09 -2.15
N ARG A 427 27.27 6.08 -2.28
CA ARG A 427 28.22 6.24 -1.17
C ARG A 427 28.84 7.63 -1.08
N THR A 428 28.30 8.60 -1.79
CA THR A 428 28.69 10.01 -1.67
C THR A 428 27.45 10.85 -1.48
N GLY A 429 27.54 11.89 -0.65
CA GLY A 429 26.38 12.68 -0.29
C GLY A 429 25.42 11.93 0.63
N THR A 430 24.13 12.25 0.51
CA THR A 430 23.07 11.65 1.33
C THR A 430 22.21 10.73 0.47
N SER A 431 22.18 9.45 0.82
CA SER A 431 21.28 8.49 0.19
C SER A 431 20.15 8.13 1.14
N VAL A 432 18.97 7.84 0.58
CA VAL A 432 17.73 7.61 1.33
C VAL A 432 17.16 6.25 0.96
N LEU A 433 16.82 5.46 1.98
CA LEU A 433 16.10 4.19 1.82
C LEU A 433 14.80 4.27 2.60
N VAL A 434 13.66 4.18 1.91
CA VAL A 434 12.36 4.02 2.57
C VAL A 434 11.97 2.56 2.55
N TYR A 435 11.89 1.96 3.74
CA TYR A 435 11.35 0.62 3.95
C TYR A 435 9.87 0.72 4.29
N SER A 436 8.99 0.01 3.59
CA SER A 436 7.56 0.01 3.90
C SER A 436 6.91 -1.37 3.77
N THR A 437 5.97 -1.70 4.65
CA THR A 437 5.20 -2.95 4.56
C THR A 437 3.71 -2.71 4.80
N CYS A 438 2.86 -3.59 4.29
CA CYS A 438 1.42 -3.61 4.56
C CYS A 438 1.04 -4.70 5.59
N THR A 439 1.93 -4.94 6.56
CA THR A 439 1.70 -5.86 7.67
C THR A 439 1.83 -5.15 9.02
N ILE A 440 1.40 -5.83 10.08
CA ILE A 440 1.40 -5.31 11.46
C ILE A 440 2.39 -6.05 12.37
N THR A 441 3.01 -7.12 11.89
CA THR A 441 3.86 -8.04 12.65
C THR A 441 5.13 -7.37 13.13
N LEU A 442 5.55 -7.65 14.36
CA LEU A 442 6.77 -7.06 14.93
C LEU A 442 8.03 -7.44 14.12
N ASP A 443 8.13 -8.72 13.73
CA ASP A 443 9.28 -9.31 13.04
C ASP A 443 9.59 -8.62 11.72
N GLU A 444 8.56 -8.35 10.93
CA GLU A 444 8.69 -7.74 9.61
C GLU A 444 8.85 -6.22 9.71
N ASN A 445 8.62 -5.60 10.87
CA ASN A 445 8.60 -4.14 11.01
C ASN A 445 9.72 -3.65 11.91
N GLU A 446 9.42 -3.33 13.18
CA GLU A 446 10.39 -2.73 14.08
C GLU A 446 11.60 -3.65 14.34
N ALA A 447 11.42 -4.97 14.34
CA ALA A 447 12.54 -5.90 14.47
C ALA A 447 13.49 -5.85 13.26
N ASN A 448 12.97 -5.65 12.04
CA ASN A 448 13.79 -5.43 10.85
C ASN A 448 14.48 -4.07 10.85
N VAL A 449 13.84 -3.03 11.40
CA VAL A 449 14.48 -1.73 11.61
C VAL A 449 15.65 -1.84 12.59
N LEU A 450 15.43 -2.49 13.73
CA LEU A 450 16.46 -2.72 14.75
C LEU A 450 17.60 -3.58 14.19
N TRP A 451 17.29 -4.63 13.42
CA TRP A 451 18.28 -5.42 12.71
C TRP A 451 19.11 -4.54 11.76
N ALA A 452 18.48 -3.73 10.91
CA ALA A 452 19.18 -2.89 9.95
C ALA A 452 20.14 -1.88 10.61
N LEU A 453 19.71 -1.23 11.71
CA LEU A 453 20.57 -0.31 12.47
C LEU A 453 21.75 -1.02 13.15
N ASN A 454 21.59 -2.29 13.51
CA ASN A 454 22.66 -3.10 14.09
C ASN A 454 23.64 -3.67 13.06
N THR A 455 23.13 -4.10 11.91
CA THR A 455 23.93 -4.68 10.83
C THR A 455 24.70 -3.62 10.06
N TYR A 456 24.13 -2.42 9.88
CA TYR A 456 24.75 -1.33 9.13
C TYR A 456 24.89 -0.07 10.00
N PRO A 457 26.02 0.08 10.74
CA PRO A 457 26.22 1.23 11.63
C PRO A 457 26.24 2.60 10.93
N PHE A 458 26.46 2.62 9.61
CA PHE A 458 26.37 3.82 8.77
C PHE A 458 24.94 4.21 8.39
N LEU A 459 23.94 3.36 8.68
CA LEU A 459 22.53 3.71 8.52
C LEU A 459 22.00 4.38 9.78
N ARG A 460 21.12 5.36 9.56
CA ARG A 460 20.40 6.09 10.59
C ARG A 460 18.96 6.28 10.17
N LEU A 461 18.05 6.40 11.11
CA LEU A 461 16.70 6.84 10.82
C LEU A 461 16.67 8.36 10.62
N ALA A 462 15.88 8.82 9.67
CA ALA A 462 15.58 10.23 9.50
C ALA A 462 14.80 10.75 10.71
N ARG A 463 15.01 12.02 11.06
CA ARG A 463 14.26 12.72 12.12
C ARG A 463 13.26 13.70 11.52
N ALA A 464 12.07 13.77 12.10
CA ALA A 464 11.02 14.70 11.70
C ALA A 464 11.33 16.12 12.19
N LYS A 465 12.22 16.81 11.47
CA LYS A 465 12.67 18.17 11.82
C LYS A 465 11.65 19.27 11.48
N THR A 466 10.76 19.04 10.52
CA THR A 466 9.73 19.99 10.10
C THR A 466 8.39 19.69 10.78
N ASN A 467 7.52 20.71 10.91
CA ASN A 467 6.20 20.53 11.51
C ASN A 467 5.34 19.52 10.74
N ASP A 468 5.42 19.50 9.40
CA ASP A 468 4.71 18.53 8.57
C ASP A 468 5.18 17.10 8.84
N LYS A 469 6.50 16.87 8.94
CA LYS A 469 7.06 15.56 9.30
C LYS A 469 6.66 15.15 10.72
N ARG A 470 6.60 16.10 11.68
CA ARG A 470 6.13 15.82 13.05
C ARG A 470 4.65 15.43 13.07
N ARG A 471 3.81 16.13 12.29
CA ARG A 471 2.39 15.79 12.11
C ARG A 471 2.23 14.40 11.50
N LEU A 472 3.01 14.07 10.46
CA LEU A 472 3.03 12.72 9.88
C LEU A 472 3.40 11.64 10.90
N CYS A 473 4.40 11.91 11.76
CA CYS A 473 4.75 10.97 12.83
C CYS A 473 3.58 10.77 13.81
N LEU A 474 2.80 11.81 14.12
CA LEU A 474 1.62 11.69 14.98
C LEU A 474 0.53 10.83 14.35
N LEU A 475 0.28 10.98 13.04
CA LEU A 475 -0.71 10.19 12.29
C LEU A 475 -0.37 8.69 12.26
N GLY A 476 0.92 8.37 12.27
CA GLY A 476 1.42 6.99 12.31
C GLY A 476 1.88 6.52 13.69
N SER A 477 1.65 7.27 14.78
CA SER A 477 2.11 6.83 16.11
C SER A 477 0.98 6.17 16.89
N THR A 478 1.23 4.95 17.36
CA THR A 478 0.43 4.34 18.42
C THR A 478 1.01 4.79 19.75
N ASN A 479 0.42 5.80 20.38
CA ASN A 479 0.87 6.26 21.69
C ASN A 479 0.56 5.20 22.74
N PHE A 480 1.59 4.49 23.20
CA PHE A 480 1.47 3.55 24.31
C PHE A 480 1.28 4.32 25.62
N ALA A 481 0.72 3.67 26.65
CA ALA A 481 0.48 4.29 27.96
C ALA A 481 1.74 4.92 28.61
N ASN A 482 2.94 4.53 28.18
CA ASN A 482 4.21 5.07 28.65
C ASN A 482 4.85 6.13 27.73
N GLY A 483 4.09 6.67 26.77
CA GLY A 483 4.57 7.70 25.85
C GLY A 483 5.42 7.18 24.68
N ARG A 484 5.64 5.87 24.59
CA ARG A 484 6.24 5.25 23.40
C ARG A 484 5.36 5.50 22.17
N ARG A 485 5.93 5.48 20.96
CA ARG A 485 5.28 5.71 19.67
C ARG A 485 5.25 4.48 18.75
N PHE A 486 6.23 3.60 18.88
CA PHE A 486 6.33 2.33 18.13
C PHE A 486 6.94 1.21 18.98
N LEU A 487 6.84 -0.05 18.54
CA LEU A 487 7.38 -1.20 19.29
C LEU A 487 8.91 -1.20 19.25
N LEU A 488 9.58 -1.70 20.30
CA LEU A 488 11.05 -1.69 20.42
C LEU A 488 11.67 -0.27 20.35
N GLU A 489 10.93 0.76 20.78
CA GLU A 489 11.41 2.14 20.73
C GLU A 489 12.70 2.37 21.51
N GLU A 490 12.83 1.78 22.70
CA GLU A 490 14.03 1.94 23.53
C GLU A 490 15.26 1.33 22.84
N GLU A 491 15.12 0.13 22.27
CA GLU A 491 16.19 -0.58 21.57
C GLU A 491 16.57 0.13 20.27
N ILE A 492 15.59 0.62 19.51
CA ILE A 492 15.81 1.38 18.28
C ILE A 492 16.45 2.73 18.59
N GLN A 493 16.00 3.46 19.59
CA GLN A 493 16.62 4.72 20.01
C GLN A 493 18.07 4.49 20.47
N LYS A 494 18.34 3.40 21.21
CA LYS A 494 19.70 3.04 21.61
C LYS A 494 20.60 2.74 20.42
N ALA A 495 20.12 1.95 19.45
CA ALA A 495 20.86 1.64 18.22
C ALA A 495 21.07 2.91 17.36
N GLN A 496 20.04 3.76 17.23
CA GLN A 496 20.11 5.04 16.55
C GLN A 496 21.17 5.96 17.18
N ARG A 497 21.15 6.14 18.50
CA ARG A 497 22.12 6.99 19.21
C ARG A 497 23.55 6.47 19.05
N ARG A 498 23.76 5.15 19.12
CA ARG A 498 25.06 4.54 18.84
C ARG A 498 25.53 4.89 17.43
N ASN A 499 24.68 4.69 16.42
CA ASN A 499 25.03 4.99 15.04
C ASN A 499 25.27 6.49 14.85
N GLU A 500 24.49 7.36 15.51
CA GLU A 500 24.64 8.82 15.54
C GLU A 500 25.99 9.30 16.09
N LEU A 501 26.47 8.67 17.17
CA LEU A 501 27.77 8.96 17.76
C LEU A 501 28.93 8.59 16.84
N LEU A 502 28.82 7.46 16.11
CA LEU A 502 29.89 6.99 15.22
C LEU A 502 30.26 7.99 14.10
N GLU A 503 29.31 8.70 13.48
CA GLU A 503 29.62 9.78 12.49
C GLU A 503 30.10 11.07 13.16
N SER A 504 29.65 11.35 14.40
CA SER A 504 30.12 12.57 15.09
C SER A 504 31.59 12.48 15.48
N HIS A 505 32.12 11.28 15.70
CA HIS A 505 33.56 11.07 15.88
C HIS A 505 34.35 11.32 14.59
N THR A 506 33.70 11.26 13.42
CA THR A 506 34.28 11.62 12.13
C THR A 506 34.13 13.11 11.79
N VAL A 507 33.16 13.80 12.39
CA VAL A 507 32.88 15.22 12.17
C VAL A 507 32.94 15.97 13.50
N SER A 508 34.10 16.54 13.81
CA SER A 508 34.32 17.44 14.94
C SER A 508 33.36 18.64 14.88
N THR A 509 32.19 18.47 15.48
CA THR A 509 31.20 19.52 15.72
C THR A 509 30.64 19.33 17.12
N GLU A 510 30.95 20.28 17.98
CA GLU A 510 30.40 20.42 19.32
C GLU A 510 28.88 20.49 19.23
N ARG A 511 28.17 19.45 19.68
CA ARG A 511 26.75 19.58 20.00
C ARG A 511 26.64 20.06 21.43
N GLY A 512 26.15 21.28 21.60
CA GLY A 512 25.67 21.75 22.89
C GLY A 512 24.46 20.92 23.32
N ASP A 513 24.51 20.43 24.56
CA ASP A 513 23.34 19.91 25.27
C ASP A 513 22.33 21.06 25.44
N THR A 514 21.32 21.08 24.57
CA THR A 514 20.10 21.85 24.80
C THR A 514 18.98 20.86 25.07
N ASP A 515 18.27 21.04 26.18
CA ASP A 515 17.11 20.28 26.69
C ASP A 515 15.87 20.28 25.74
N GLU A 516 16.06 20.54 24.44
CA GLU A 516 14.96 20.43 23.49
C GLU A 516 14.56 18.97 23.28
N PRO A 517 13.25 18.65 23.28
CA PRO A 517 12.78 17.31 23.02
C PRO A 517 13.27 16.85 21.65
N GLU A 518 14.01 15.75 21.66
CA GLU A 518 14.63 15.18 20.48
C GLU A 518 13.59 14.94 19.37
N ASN A 519 13.87 15.39 18.15
CA ASN A 519 12.94 15.22 17.03
C ASN A 519 12.62 13.73 16.82
N PRO A 520 11.33 13.37 16.64
CA PRO A 520 10.94 11.98 16.57
C PRO A 520 11.51 11.31 15.32
N LEU A 521 11.82 10.03 15.45
CA LEU A 521 12.28 9.20 14.34
C LEU A 521 11.15 9.03 13.34
N MET A 522 11.47 9.06 12.04
CA MET A 522 10.53 8.82 10.94
C MET A 522 10.24 7.33 10.78
N ILE A 523 9.68 6.74 11.84
CA ILE A 523 9.04 5.43 11.87
C ILE A 523 7.55 5.69 12.06
N LEU A 524 6.73 5.22 11.11
CA LEU A 524 5.29 5.40 11.14
C LEU A 524 4.62 4.03 11.09
N ARG A 525 3.78 3.73 12.08
CA ARG A 525 2.92 2.55 12.20
C ARG A 525 1.45 2.96 12.14
N PHE A 526 0.85 2.82 10.97
CA PHE A 526 -0.58 3.02 10.79
C PHE A 526 -1.34 1.81 11.34
N MET A 527 -2.19 2.02 12.36
CA MET A 527 -3.07 0.99 12.92
C MET A 527 -4.54 1.42 12.76
N PRO A 528 -5.39 0.58 12.16
CA PRO A 528 -6.82 0.87 11.99
C PRO A 528 -7.56 1.20 13.30
N GLY A 529 -8.58 2.05 13.24
CA GLY A 529 -9.48 2.28 14.38
C GLY A 529 -8.92 3.07 15.57
N LEU A 530 -7.75 3.68 15.44
CA LEU A 530 -7.19 4.56 16.48
C LEU A 530 -7.72 5.99 16.42
N SER A 531 -8.02 6.48 15.22
CA SER A 531 -8.53 7.84 15.02
C SER A 531 -10.02 7.84 14.76
N THR A 532 -10.67 8.91 15.22
CA THR A 532 -12.07 9.19 14.93
C THR A 532 -12.27 9.77 13.53
N MET A 533 -11.18 10.14 12.83
CA MET A 533 -11.22 10.72 11.49
C MET A 533 -11.34 9.61 10.44
N PRO A 534 -12.38 9.60 9.58
CA PRO A 534 -12.53 8.60 8.52
C PRO A 534 -11.32 8.50 7.58
N GLU A 535 -10.64 9.62 7.33
CA GLU A 535 -9.48 9.70 6.47
C GLU A 535 -8.26 8.92 7.01
N GLU A 536 -8.22 8.66 8.33
CA GLU A 536 -7.21 7.80 8.99
C GLU A 536 -7.61 6.32 9.01
N ASP A 537 -8.87 5.99 8.72
CA ASP A 537 -9.30 4.60 8.65
C ASP A 537 -8.71 3.96 7.39
N GLY A 538 -7.53 3.38 7.54
CA GLY A 538 -6.75 2.76 6.47
C GLY A 538 -6.42 1.30 6.77
N VAL A 539 -5.44 0.77 6.05
CA VAL A 539 -4.86 -0.56 6.32
C VAL A 539 -3.79 -0.46 7.41
N GLY A 540 -3.51 -1.57 8.09
CA GLY A 540 -2.28 -1.73 8.85
C GLY A 540 -1.07 -1.59 7.93
N PHE A 541 -0.23 -0.60 8.19
CA PHE A 541 0.91 -0.25 7.34
C PHE A 541 2.05 0.28 8.19
N PHE A 542 3.27 0.07 7.71
CA PHE A 542 4.47 0.53 8.39
C PHE A 542 5.42 1.14 7.38
N LEU A 543 6.15 2.17 7.79
CA LEU A 543 7.32 2.63 7.05
C LEU A 543 8.40 3.19 7.99
N ALA A 544 9.65 3.06 7.56
CA ALA A 544 10.82 3.64 8.20
C ALA A 544 11.70 4.31 7.13
N VAL A 545 12.13 5.54 7.41
CA VAL A 545 13.00 6.31 6.51
C VAL A 545 14.43 6.24 7.03
N PHE A 546 15.32 5.61 6.28
CA PHE A 546 16.74 5.53 6.57
C PHE A 546 17.53 6.56 5.74
N LEU A 547 18.52 7.17 6.37
CA LEU A 547 19.53 8.01 5.78
C LEU A 547 20.86 7.26 5.85
N CYS A 548 21.62 7.37 4.76
CA CYS A 548 22.97 6.87 4.65
C CYS A 548 23.88 8.05 4.31
N HIS A 549 24.80 8.35 5.22
CA HIS A 549 25.89 9.29 4.99
C HIS A 549 27.18 8.50 4.98
N TYR A 550 27.86 8.49 3.84
CA TYR A 550 29.20 7.92 3.74
C TYR A 550 30.23 9.06 3.78
N HIS A 551 31.20 8.96 4.68
CA HIS A 551 32.42 9.73 4.61
C HIS A 551 33.44 8.97 3.75
N ALA A 552 34.11 9.69 2.85
CA ALA A 552 35.12 9.11 1.98
C ALA A 552 36.26 8.49 2.82
N GLY A 553 36.38 7.16 2.83
CA GLY A 553 37.50 6.43 3.47
C GLY A 553 37.13 5.30 4.44
N GLU A 554 35.88 5.16 4.88
CA GLU A 554 35.51 4.22 5.95
C GLU A 554 34.95 2.87 5.49
N PHE A 555 35.39 2.34 4.33
CA PHE A 555 34.99 0.97 3.99
C PHE A 555 35.79 -0.03 4.82
N PRO A 556 35.16 -0.85 5.69
CA PRO A 556 35.84 -2.04 6.18
C PRO A 556 35.98 -2.94 4.95
N LYS A 557 37.22 -3.17 4.50
CA LYS A 557 37.51 -4.12 3.41
C LYS A 557 37.02 -5.55 3.68
N HIS A 558 36.40 -5.81 4.84
CA HIS A 558 35.91 -7.11 5.31
C HIS A 558 34.57 -7.06 6.07
N ALA A 559 33.66 -6.12 5.80
CA ALA A 559 32.29 -6.25 6.31
C ALA A 559 31.45 -7.19 5.41
N GLU A 560 31.88 -8.45 5.32
CA GLU A 560 30.90 -9.54 5.20
C GLU A 560 30.21 -9.69 6.56
N PRO A 561 28.92 -10.06 6.61
CA PRO A 561 28.20 -10.23 7.87
C PRO A 561 28.86 -11.22 8.83
#